data_AF-A0A962J415-F1
#
_entry.id   AF-A0A962J415-F1
#
_cell.length_a   1.000
_cell.length_b   1.000
_cell.length_c   1.000
_cell.angle_alpha   90.00
_cell.angle_beta   90.00
_cell.angle_gamma   90.00
#
_symmetry.space_group_name_H-M   'P 1'
#
loop_
_entity.id
_entity.type
_entity.pdbx_description
1 polymer ?
#
loop_
_entity_poly.entity_id
_entity_poly.type
_entity_poly.pdbx_seq_one_letter_code
_entity_poly.pdbx_strand_id
1 'polypeptide(L)'
;MGFDPAKTQLLDTFETRKFIEAVRDERFAALFDGPSYGLWATELSFLDGYSHYVLANKAVIPYFTLDYISNGSDHYFLDGSEHTLELLCNRGALCLSEDNIFDYLQFFSDMAFYPHRKVKFITDPTHAPYGGAAAMGHHFKALKYHADSSVYYDVGKEAFEVVMPVLYNGETVKGHVQVKKDGEITLLEPVNVPLMDRTRDHVPLDYDHLAEKELLEQNIGVLTLSEEGKRLWETIQNYGGHIRFVSGVGYNAIATSAQEAFVIAPENLRAYSPYQLIAIIGVLRDMELQLMGEMRGDPFGDGGEFTEKNCAINLDILLKICTIGDELAEQGYEEVLDRFKRAGFGKIYSGYKNDMDLEYMAELLAEHLGIEVAEE
;
A
#
# COMPACT_ATOMS: atom_id res chain seq x y z
N MET A 1 2.97 -5.70 -1.34
CA MET A 1 4.19 -5.46 -2.13
C MET A 1 5.02 -6.74 -2.12
N GLY A 2 5.59 -7.14 -3.24
CA GLY A 2 6.51 -8.27 -3.29
C GLY A 2 7.87 -7.83 -2.77
N PHE A 3 8.06 -7.86 -1.44
CA PHE A 3 9.39 -7.74 -0.87
C PHE A 3 10.17 -8.98 -1.27
N ASP A 4 11.26 -8.83 -2.03
CA ASP A 4 12.24 -9.90 -2.15
C ASP A 4 12.94 -10.02 -0.79
N PRO A 5 12.65 -11.08 0.01
CA PRO A 5 13.21 -11.21 1.34
C PRO A 5 14.73 -11.36 1.31
N ALA A 6 15.31 -11.77 0.18
CA ALA A 6 16.75 -11.92 0.01
C ALA A 6 17.47 -10.58 -0.15
N LYS A 7 16.77 -9.51 -0.56
CA LYS A 7 17.33 -8.17 -0.80
C LYS A 7 16.86 -7.11 0.20
N THR A 8 15.92 -7.47 1.07
CA THR A 8 15.32 -6.55 2.04
C THR A 8 15.94 -6.78 3.42
N GLN A 9 16.46 -5.72 4.02
CA GLN A 9 17.04 -5.76 5.37
C GLN A 9 16.16 -4.97 6.35
N LEU A 10 15.79 -5.58 7.48
CA LEU A 10 15.24 -4.85 8.62
C LEU A 10 16.39 -4.14 9.35
N LEU A 11 16.28 -2.82 9.50
CA LEU A 11 17.22 -2.00 10.24
C LEU A 11 16.89 -2.00 11.74
N ASP A 12 17.89 -1.70 12.56
CA ASP A 12 17.71 -1.68 14.01
C ASP A 12 16.92 -0.44 14.49
N THR A 13 16.58 -0.44 15.77
CA THR A 13 15.80 0.64 16.40
C THR A 13 16.52 1.99 16.37
N PHE A 14 17.86 2.01 16.40
CA PHE A 14 18.62 3.26 16.38
C PHE A 14 18.56 3.90 14.98
N GLU A 15 18.83 3.13 13.94
CA GLU A 15 18.73 3.60 12.55
C GLU A 15 17.29 3.97 12.18
N THR A 16 16.31 3.21 12.67
CA THR A 16 14.88 3.53 12.51
C THR A 16 14.55 4.90 13.13
N ARG A 17 14.96 5.15 14.37
CA ARG A 17 14.72 6.44 15.05
C ARG A 17 15.39 7.59 14.32
N LYS A 18 16.66 7.43 13.95
CA LYS A 18 17.42 8.44 13.22
C LYS A 18 16.76 8.78 11.87
N PHE A 19 16.25 7.78 11.16
CA PHE A 19 15.52 7.98 9.92
C PHE A 19 14.22 8.76 10.15
N ILE A 20 13.42 8.36 11.16
CA ILE A 20 12.20 9.08 11.54
C ILE A 20 12.51 10.56 11.83
N GLU A 21 13.54 10.84 12.62
CA GLU A 21 13.97 12.21 12.92
C GLU A 21 14.34 13.00 11.66
N ALA A 22 14.89 12.35 10.63
CA ALA A 22 15.28 12.98 9.38
C ALA A 22 14.10 13.26 8.43
N VAL A 23 13.02 12.48 8.49
CA VAL A 23 11.85 12.60 7.59
C VAL A 23 10.61 13.21 8.25
N ARG A 24 10.67 13.48 9.56
CA ARG A 24 9.56 14.04 10.35
C ARG A 24 9.19 15.43 9.82
N ASP A 25 7.90 15.61 9.51
CA ASP A 25 7.28 16.91 9.31
C ASP A 25 6.46 17.27 10.54
N GLU A 26 6.65 18.47 11.09
CA GLU A 26 5.95 18.95 12.28
C GLU A 26 4.42 19.01 12.09
N ARG A 27 3.93 19.26 10.86
CA ARG A 27 2.49 19.22 10.54
C ARG A 27 1.90 17.81 10.59
N PHE A 28 2.76 16.79 10.58
CA PHE A 28 2.41 15.37 10.59
C PHE A 28 3.14 14.64 11.72
N ALA A 29 3.55 15.36 12.77
CA ALA A 29 4.31 14.81 13.88
C ALA A 29 3.69 13.54 14.47
N ALA A 30 2.36 13.53 14.63
CA ALA A 30 1.60 12.39 15.16
C ALA A 30 1.76 11.11 14.33
N LEU A 31 2.00 11.23 13.01
CA LEU A 31 2.26 10.10 12.10
C LEU A 31 3.53 9.33 12.49
N PHE A 32 4.46 9.98 13.20
CA PHE A 32 5.77 9.42 13.55
C PHE A 32 5.90 9.05 15.04
N ASP A 33 4.90 9.40 15.86
CA ASP A 33 4.95 9.21 17.31
C ASP A 33 4.48 7.79 17.75
N GLY A 34 4.12 6.93 16.78
CA GLY A 34 3.66 5.56 17.03
C GLY A 34 4.78 4.63 17.56
N PRO A 35 4.53 3.78 18.56
CA PRO A 35 5.60 3.06 19.25
C PRO A 35 6.21 1.86 18.48
N SER A 36 5.65 1.44 17.34
CA SER A 36 5.98 0.13 16.72
C SER A 36 6.54 0.20 15.30
N TYR A 37 7.23 1.28 14.94
CA TYR A 37 7.83 1.39 13.61
C TYR A 37 9.04 0.47 13.44
N GLY A 38 9.05 -0.27 12.34
CA GLY A 38 10.24 -0.88 11.77
C GLY A 38 10.63 -0.15 10.48
N LEU A 39 11.92 -0.17 10.17
CA LEU A 39 12.44 0.38 8.92
C LEU A 39 13.09 -0.73 8.11
N TRP A 40 12.55 -0.99 6.92
CA TRP A 40 13.10 -1.93 5.96
C TRP A 40 13.83 -1.18 4.87
N ALA A 41 14.98 -1.67 4.44
CA ALA A 41 15.76 -1.10 3.34
C ALA A 41 16.01 -2.16 2.27
N THR A 42 15.81 -1.79 1.01
CA THR A 42 16.06 -2.62 -0.17
C THR A 42 16.89 -1.86 -1.17
N GLU A 43 18.06 -2.37 -1.54
CA GLU A 43 18.92 -1.74 -2.54
C GLU A 43 18.24 -1.69 -3.92
N LEU A 44 18.37 -0.57 -4.62
CA LEU A 44 17.81 -0.39 -5.95
C LEU A 44 18.90 -0.50 -7.00
N SER A 45 18.94 -1.63 -7.71
CA SER A 45 19.96 -1.96 -8.72
C SER A 45 20.07 -0.96 -9.89
N PHE A 46 19.07 -0.09 -10.04
CA PHE A 46 18.96 0.91 -11.11
C PHE A 46 19.15 2.36 -10.62
N LEU A 47 19.32 2.60 -9.31
CA LEU A 47 19.62 3.93 -8.76
C LEU A 47 20.91 3.91 -7.96
N ASP A 48 21.94 4.61 -8.45
CA ASP A 48 23.27 4.61 -7.83
C ASP A 48 23.26 5.28 -6.45
N GLY A 49 23.63 4.51 -5.42
CA GLY A 49 23.70 4.98 -4.04
C GLY A 49 22.35 5.15 -3.33
N TYR A 50 21.24 4.69 -3.91
CA TYR A 50 19.91 4.78 -3.32
C TYR A 50 19.31 3.41 -2.98
N SER A 51 18.55 3.38 -1.90
CA SER A 51 17.72 2.25 -1.52
C SER A 51 16.27 2.70 -1.33
N HIS A 52 15.34 1.77 -1.49
CA HIS A 52 13.94 1.93 -1.09
C HIS A 52 13.84 1.64 0.40
N TYR A 53 13.36 2.61 1.16
CA TYR A 53 13.09 2.51 2.58
C TYR A 53 11.59 2.43 2.81
N VAL A 54 11.15 1.45 3.57
CA VAL A 54 9.76 1.32 4.00
C VAL A 54 9.72 1.46 5.50
N LEU A 55 9.10 2.53 5.98
CA LEU A 55 8.80 2.72 7.38
C LEU A 55 7.41 2.12 7.63
N ALA A 56 7.33 0.99 8.34
CA ALA A 56 6.05 0.31 8.57
C ALA A 56 5.72 0.14 10.04
N ASN A 57 4.45 0.33 10.37
CA ASN A 57 3.86 -0.07 11.64
C ASN A 57 3.00 -1.31 11.40
N LYS A 58 3.54 -2.47 11.77
CA LYS A 58 2.86 -3.77 11.61
C LYS A 58 1.93 -4.11 12.78
N ALA A 59 1.83 -3.24 13.79
CA ALA A 59 0.90 -3.46 14.90
C ALA A 59 -0.56 -3.16 14.50
N VAL A 60 -0.78 -2.35 13.46
CA VAL A 60 -2.11 -1.91 13.00
C VAL A 60 -2.55 -2.67 11.75
N ILE A 61 -3.86 -2.88 11.55
CA ILE A 61 -4.41 -3.49 10.32
C ILE A 61 -5.38 -2.52 9.63
N PRO A 62 -5.27 -2.29 8.31
CA PRO A 62 -4.16 -2.72 7.44
C PRO A 62 -2.81 -2.15 7.88
N TYR A 63 -1.71 -2.89 7.63
CA TYR A 63 -0.37 -2.42 7.98
C TYR A 63 -0.10 -1.03 7.40
N PHE A 64 0.27 -0.10 8.28
CA PHE A 64 0.60 1.26 7.88
C PHE A 64 2.03 1.32 7.35
N THR A 65 2.24 1.94 6.18
CA THR A 65 3.57 2.09 5.58
C THR A 65 3.75 3.49 5.00
N LEU A 66 4.97 4.01 5.12
CA LEU A 66 5.47 5.16 4.39
C LEU A 66 6.71 4.74 3.62
N ASP A 67 6.73 5.05 2.33
CA ASP A 67 7.74 4.58 1.40
C ASP A 67 8.63 5.75 0.98
N TYR A 68 9.94 5.53 0.91
CA TYR A 68 10.93 6.55 0.57
C TYR A 68 12.02 5.99 -0.33
N ILE A 69 12.63 6.81 -1.18
CA ILE A 69 13.93 6.52 -1.78
C ILE A 69 14.97 7.35 -1.04
N SER A 70 16.06 6.73 -0.59
CA SER A 70 17.04 7.40 0.27
C SER A 70 18.46 6.89 0.06
N ASN A 71 19.42 7.81 0.10
CA ASN A 71 20.87 7.53 0.11
C ASN A 71 21.48 7.68 1.52
N GLY A 72 20.63 7.84 2.54
CA GLY A 72 21.03 8.08 3.93
C GLY A 72 21.26 9.55 4.31
N SER A 73 21.30 10.46 3.33
CA SER A 73 21.38 11.92 3.55
C SER A 73 20.18 12.66 2.95
N ASP A 74 19.81 12.31 1.72
CA ASP A 74 18.61 12.77 1.04
C ASP A 74 17.53 11.69 1.15
N HIS A 75 16.33 12.11 1.55
CA HIS A 75 15.17 11.25 1.71
C HIS A 75 14.02 11.80 0.86
N TYR A 76 13.57 11.02 -0.13
CA TYR A 76 12.49 11.41 -1.02
C TYR A 76 11.28 10.52 -0.76
N PHE A 77 10.20 11.14 -0.33
CA PHE A 77 8.95 10.44 -0.06
C PHE A 77 8.32 9.91 -1.37
N LEU A 78 7.72 8.73 -1.31
CA LEU A 78 6.95 8.13 -2.41
C LEU A 78 5.47 8.36 -2.16
N ASP A 79 4.93 9.40 -2.81
CA ASP A 79 3.54 9.85 -2.72
C ASP A 79 2.56 9.00 -3.55
N GLY A 80 3.03 7.93 -4.19
CA GLY A 80 2.24 7.11 -5.10
C GLY A 80 2.17 7.64 -6.54
N SER A 81 2.91 8.71 -6.86
CA SER A 81 3.14 9.19 -8.22
C SER A 81 4.54 8.77 -8.73
N GLU A 82 4.84 9.16 -9.96
CA GLU A 82 6.15 9.02 -10.61
C GLU A 82 7.16 10.10 -10.21
N HIS A 83 6.73 11.16 -9.53
CA HIS A 83 7.52 12.39 -9.34
C HIS A 83 8.89 12.11 -8.74
N THR A 84 8.97 11.32 -7.67
CA THR A 84 10.24 11.01 -7.02
C THR A 84 11.22 10.29 -7.94
N LEU A 85 10.74 9.37 -8.77
CA LEU A 85 11.57 8.71 -9.78
C LEU A 85 12.05 9.72 -10.83
N GLU A 86 11.17 10.57 -11.34
CA GLU A 86 11.54 11.60 -12.33
C GLU A 86 12.59 12.58 -11.77
N LEU A 87 12.44 13.00 -10.51
CA LEU A 87 13.39 13.87 -9.83
C LEU A 87 14.79 13.23 -9.75
N LEU A 88 14.86 11.95 -9.39
CA LEU A 88 16.13 11.22 -9.29
C LEU A 88 16.76 10.97 -10.67
N CYS A 89 15.93 10.70 -11.68
CA CYS A 89 16.38 10.61 -13.07
C CYS A 89 16.97 11.95 -13.53
N ASN A 90 16.31 13.07 -13.23
CA ASN A 90 16.78 14.43 -13.54
C ASN A 90 18.10 14.78 -12.86
N ARG A 91 18.37 14.19 -11.68
CA ARG A 91 19.63 14.34 -10.94
C ARG A 91 20.74 13.40 -11.43
N GLY A 92 20.46 12.54 -12.41
CA GLY A 92 21.43 11.61 -12.98
C GLY A 92 21.74 10.41 -12.08
N ALA A 93 20.87 10.09 -11.11
CA ALA A 93 21.03 8.93 -10.24
C ALA A 93 20.69 7.60 -10.94
N LEU A 94 19.93 7.66 -12.05
CA LEU A 94 19.47 6.50 -12.78
C LEU A 94 20.61 5.86 -13.61
N CYS A 95 20.82 4.56 -13.42
CA CYS A 95 21.76 3.76 -14.18
C CYS A 95 21.06 2.51 -14.71
N LEU A 96 20.57 2.57 -15.96
CA LEU A 96 19.87 1.45 -16.60
C LEU A 96 20.80 0.59 -17.46
N SER A 97 20.60 -0.72 -17.38
CA SER A 97 21.22 -1.75 -18.20
C SER A 97 20.20 -2.81 -18.60
N GLU A 98 20.59 -3.73 -19.48
CA GLU A 98 19.72 -4.87 -19.83
C GLU A 98 19.45 -5.79 -18.63
N ASP A 99 20.36 -5.80 -17.64
CA ASP A 99 20.29 -6.67 -16.46
C ASP A 99 19.33 -6.14 -15.37
N ASN A 100 19.13 -4.81 -15.27
CA ASN A 100 18.33 -4.20 -14.19
C ASN A 100 17.02 -3.55 -14.67
N ILE A 101 16.73 -3.56 -15.97
CA ILE A 101 15.54 -2.90 -16.50
C ILE A 101 14.22 -3.47 -15.94
N PHE A 102 14.18 -4.77 -15.67
CA PHE A 102 13.01 -5.41 -15.08
C PHE A 102 12.79 -4.96 -13.63
N ASP A 103 13.86 -4.82 -12.84
CA ASP A 103 13.77 -4.29 -11.48
C ASP A 103 13.20 -2.86 -11.51
N TYR A 104 13.66 -2.02 -12.44
CA TYR A 104 13.16 -0.66 -12.63
C TYR A 104 11.66 -0.62 -12.99
N LEU A 105 11.25 -1.44 -13.96
CA LEU A 105 9.84 -1.51 -14.38
C LEU A 105 8.94 -2.07 -13.28
N GLN A 106 9.41 -3.07 -12.52
CA GLN A 106 8.66 -3.61 -11.39
C GLN A 106 8.48 -2.55 -10.31
N PHE A 107 9.55 -1.85 -9.95
CA PHE A 107 9.50 -0.78 -8.94
C PHE A 107 8.54 0.33 -9.37
N PHE A 108 8.65 0.83 -10.60
CA PHE A 108 7.70 1.81 -11.15
C PHE A 108 6.26 1.29 -11.05
N SER A 109 6.02 0.04 -11.41
CA SER A 109 4.69 -0.56 -11.41
C SER A 109 4.08 -0.76 -10.02
N ASP A 110 4.91 -0.84 -8.98
CA ASP A 110 4.45 -1.02 -7.60
C ASP A 110 4.33 0.32 -6.84
N MET A 111 5.16 1.31 -7.19
CA MET A 111 5.19 2.61 -6.52
C MET A 111 4.31 3.66 -7.18
N ALA A 112 4.25 3.70 -8.51
CA ALA A 112 3.45 4.68 -9.23
C ALA A 112 2.04 4.15 -9.48
N PHE A 113 1.03 4.91 -9.04
CA PHE A 113 -0.37 4.60 -9.23
C PHE A 113 -1.02 5.57 -10.22
N TYR A 114 -1.79 5.01 -11.16
CA TYR A 114 -2.62 5.76 -12.08
C TYR A 114 -4.00 5.13 -12.18
N PRO A 115 -5.05 5.72 -11.60
CA PRO A 115 -6.37 5.10 -11.60
C PRO A 115 -6.93 4.92 -13.01
N HIS A 116 -6.59 5.82 -13.94
CA HIS A 116 -7.03 5.76 -15.34
C HIS A 116 -6.19 4.83 -16.21
N ARG A 117 -4.96 4.51 -15.80
CA ARG A 117 -4.05 3.66 -16.58
C ARG A 117 -3.96 2.32 -15.86
N LYS A 118 -4.83 1.39 -16.26
CA LYS A 118 -4.87 0.02 -15.73
C LYS A 118 -3.74 -0.83 -16.32
N VAL A 119 -2.50 -0.34 -16.22
CA VAL A 119 -1.28 -1.01 -16.67
C VAL A 119 -0.53 -1.49 -15.43
N LYS A 120 -0.22 -2.79 -15.38
CA LYS A 120 0.75 -3.34 -14.42
C LYS A 120 1.76 -4.19 -15.15
N PHE A 121 3.04 -3.97 -14.90
CA PHE A 121 4.09 -4.85 -15.41
C PHE A 121 4.13 -6.14 -14.56
N ILE A 122 4.36 -7.28 -15.22
CA ILE A 122 4.45 -8.57 -14.55
C ILE A 122 5.86 -9.09 -14.76
N THR A 123 6.79 -8.76 -13.86
CA THR A 123 8.16 -9.29 -13.92
C THR A 123 8.28 -10.68 -13.31
N ASP A 124 7.37 -11.03 -12.40
CA ASP A 124 7.27 -12.35 -11.81
C ASP A 124 5.81 -12.88 -11.89
N PRO A 125 5.54 -13.89 -12.75
CA PRO A 125 4.22 -14.49 -12.89
C PRO A 125 3.70 -15.19 -11.62
N THR A 126 4.59 -15.59 -10.70
CA THR A 126 4.21 -16.30 -9.46
C THR A 126 3.59 -15.36 -8.44
N HIS A 127 3.99 -14.09 -8.46
CA HIS A 127 3.46 -13.01 -7.60
C HIS A 127 2.49 -12.08 -8.33
N ALA A 128 1.99 -12.50 -9.50
CA ALA A 128 1.09 -11.68 -10.30
C ALA A 128 -0.25 -11.43 -9.57
N PRO A 129 -0.87 -10.25 -9.73
CA PRO A 129 -2.01 -9.79 -8.92
C PRO A 129 -3.35 -10.39 -9.37
N TYR A 130 -3.40 -11.69 -9.67
CA TYR A 130 -4.60 -12.34 -10.17
C TYR A 130 -5.49 -12.79 -9.01
N GLY A 131 -6.78 -12.49 -9.10
CA GLY A 131 -7.80 -12.96 -8.17
C GLY A 131 -9.08 -13.35 -8.89
N GLY A 132 -9.89 -14.24 -8.27
CA GLY A 132 -11.19 -14.67 -8.79
C GLY A 132 -11.12 -15.77 -9.86
N ALA A 133 -12.28 -16.09 -10.46
CA ALA A 133 -12.45 -17.24 -11.35
C ALA A 133 -11.58 -17.20 -12.62
N ALA A 134 -11.22 -16.01 -13.10
CA ALA A 134 -10.35 -15.85 -14.27
C ALA A 134 -8.85 -15.98 -13.95
N ALA A 135 -8.45 -16.00 -12.67
CA ALA A 135 -7.06 -15.89 -12.23
C ALA A 135 -6.14 -16.94 -12.88
N MET A 136 -6.59 -18.19 -12.97
CA MET A 136 -5.83 -19.27 -13.60
C MET A 136 -5.52 -18.99 -15.08
N GLY A 137 -6.52 -18.47 -15.82
CA GLY A 137 -6.33 -18.13 -17.24
C GLY A 137 -5.31 -17.02 -17.43
N HIS A 138 -5.36 -15.98 -16.59
CA HIS A 138 -4.36 -14.91 -16.59
C HIS A 138 -2.98 -15.41 -16.19
N HIS A 139 -2.88 -16.29 -15.21
CA HIS A 139 -1.62 -16.88 -14.76
C HIS A 139 -0.94 -17.70 -15.88
N PHE A 140 -1.68 -18.53 -16.60
CA PHE A 140 -1.12 -19.26 -17.75
C PHE A 140 -0.66 -18.33 -18.88
N LYS A 141 -1.41 -17.25 -19.17
CA LYS A 141 -0.97 -16.22 -20.13
C LYS A 141 0.32 -15.55 -19.66
N ALA A 142 0.41 -15.21 -18.37
CA ALA A 142 1.58 -14.58 -17.78
C ALA A 142 2.81 -15.47 -17.92
N LEU A 143 2.72 -16.74 -17.54
CA LEU A 143 3.80 -17.71 -17.69
C LEU A 143 4.25 -17.85 -19.15
N LYS A 144 3.28 -17.95 -20.08
CA LYS A 144 3.57 -18.06 -21.51
C LYS A 144 4.34 -16.84 -22.02
N TYR A 145 3.87 -15.63 -21.72
CA TYR A 145 4.50 -14.41 -22.21
C TYR A 145 5.81 -14.08 -21.48
N HIS A 146 5.93 -14.50 -20.21
CA HIS A 146 7.15 -14.37 -19.42
C HIS A 146 8.28 -15.20 -20.02
N ALA A 147 8.01 -16.43 -20.46
CA ALA A 147 8.99 -17.27 -21.15
C ALA A 147 9.52 -16.66 -22.46
N ASP A 148 8.76 -15.76 -23.08
CA ASP A 148 9.13 -15.01 -24.29
C ASP A 148 9.65 -13.60 -23.97
N SER A 149 9.92 -13.28 -22.70
CA SER A 149 10.36 -11.93 -22.33
C SER A 149 11.79 -11.68 -22.79
N SER A 150 12.05 -10.49 -23.30
CA SER A 150 13.35 -10.11 -23.82
C SER A 150 13.61 -8.63 -23.63
N VAL A 151 14.88 -8.29 -23.50
CA VAL A 151 15.36 -6.91 -23.42
C VAL A 151 16.48 -6.78 -24.43
N TYR A 152 16.50 -5.68 -25.17
CA TYR A 152 17.67 -5.28 -25.93
C TYR A 152 17.76 -3.76 -26.00
N TYR A 153 18.99 -3.24 -26.07
CA TYR A 153 19.24 -1.81 -26.25
C TYR A 153 19.26 -1.41 -27.74
N ASP A 154 18.34 -0.54 -28.15
CA ASP A 154 18.33 0.09 -29.47
C ASP A 154 19.15 1.39 -29.45
N VAL A 155 20.38 1.32 -29.99
CA VAL A 155 21.30 2.47 -30.08
C VAL A 155 20.72 3.62 -30.89
N GLY A 156 19.89 3.35 -31.90
CA GLY A 156 19.31 4.39 -32.76
C GLY A 156 18.23 5.21 -32.06
N LYS A 157 17.52 4.59 -31.11
CA LYS A 157 16.50 5.25 -30.28
C LYS A 157 16.99 5.68 -28.90
N GLU A 158 18.22 5.28 -28.56
CA GLU A 158 18.82 5.42 -27.23
C GLU A 158 17.94 4.84 -26.11
N ALA A 159 17.23 3.75 -26.39
CA ALA A 159 16.23 3.17 -25.49
C ALA A 159 16.36 1.64 -25.41
N PHE A 160 15.95 1.09 -24.27
CA PHE A 160 15.72 -0.34 -24.08
C PHE A 160 14.33 -0.69 -24.62
N GLU A 161 14.28 -1.74 -25.44
CA GLU A 161 13.03 -2.32 -25.95
C GLU A 161 12.76 -3.61 -25.18
N VAL A 162 11.70 -3.60 -24.40
CA VAL A 162 11.34 -4.66 -23.46
C VAL A 162 10.05 -5.33 -23.91
N VAL A 163 10.12 -6.63 -24.13
CA VAL A 163 8.95 -7.47 -24.38
C VAL A 163 8.66 -8.24 -23.12
N MET A 164 7.45 -8.10 -22.56
CA MET A 164 7.10 -8.73 -21.27
C MET A 164 5.58 -8.89 -21.10
N PRO A 165 5.10 -9.74 -20.16
CA PRO A 165 3.69 -9.74 -19.81
C PRO A 165 3.28 -8.43 -19.13
N VAL A 166 2.12 -7.91 -19.55
CA VAL A 166 1.52 -6.70 -18.99
C VAL A 166 0.06 -7.01 -18.67
N LEU A 167 -0.40 -6.60 -17.49
CA LEU A 167 -1.81 -6.53 -17.16
C LEU A 167 -2.35 -5.20 -17.68
N TYR A 168 -3.17 -5.23 -18.72
CA TYR A 168 -3.80 -4.06 -19.31
C TYR A 168 -5.33 -4.18 -19.26
N ASN A 169 -6.00 -3.23 -18.60
CA ASN A 169 -7.47 -3.23 -18.44
C ASN A 169 -8.03 -4.54 -17.86
N GLY A 170 -7.28 -5.19 -16.97
CA GLY A 170 -7.67 -6.47 -16.37
C GLY A 170 -7.32 -7.71 -17.21
N GLU A 171 -6.76 -7.54 -18.42
CA GLU A 171 -6.32 -8.64 -19.26
C GLU A 171 -4.80 -8.78 -19.29
N THR A 172 -4.32 -10.02 -19.24
CA THR A 172 -2.88 -10.29 -19.41
C THR A 172 -2.58 -10.37 -20.90
N VAL A 173 -1.69 -9.50 -21.37
CA VAL A 173 -1.28 -9.41 -22.77
C VAL A 173 0.25 -9.43 -22.88
N LYS A 174 0.75 -9.70 -24.08
CA LYS A 174 2.17 -9.47 -24.40
C LYS A 174 2.33 -7.98 -24.66
N GLY A 175 3.12 -7.30 -23.84
CA GLY A 175 3.42 -5.89 -23.98
C GLY A 175 4.78 -5.65 -24.62
N HIS A 176 4.88 -4.52 -25.30
CA HIS A 176 6.14 -3.96 -25.79
C HIS A 176 6.32 -2.60 -25.13
N VAL A 177 7.35 -2.48 -24.31
CA VAL A 177 7.64 -1.31 -23.48
C VAL A 177 8.98 -0.74 -23.92
N GLN A 178 9.00 0.55 -24.21
CA GLN A 178 10.22 1.27 -24.47
C GLN A 178 10.61 2.04 -23.20
N VAL A 179 11.87 1.90 -22.79
CA VAL A 179 12.43 2.63 -21.64
C VAL A 179 13.67 3.39 -22.09
N LYS A 180 13.65 4.72 -22.02
CA LYS A 180 14.83 5.53 -22.35
C LYS A 180 15.85 5.51 -21.23
N LYS A 181 17.11 5.81 -21.56
CA LYS A 181 18.20 5.90 -20.56
C LYS A 181 17.98 6.95 -19.48
N ASP A 182 17.14 7.94 -19.72
CA ASP A 182 16.76 8.96 -18.76
C ASP A 182 15.50 8.60 -17.95
N GLY A 183 15.04 7.36 -18.07
CA GLY A 183 13.95 6.80 -17.27
C GLY A 183 12.60 6.79 -17.98
N GLU A 184 12.35 7.60 -19.01
CA GLU A 184 11.02 7.68 -19.63
C GLU A 184 10.48 6.30 -20.04
N ILE A 185 9.24 6.00 -19.64
CA ILE A 185 8.59 4.71 -19.87
C ILE A 185 7.41 4.93 -20.81
N THR A 186 7.42 4.25 -21.95
CA THR A 186 6.30 4.24 -22.90
C THR A 186 5.87 2.81 -23.18
N LEU A 187 4.59 2.50 -22.94
CA LEU A 187 3.99 1.28 -23.45
C LEU A 187 3.68 1.52 -24.94
N LEU A 188 4.25 0.71 -25.84
CA LEU A 188 4.02 0.79 -27.28
C LEU A 188 2.90 -0.15 -27.72
N GLU A 189 2.83 -1.35 -27.11
CA GLU A 189 1.78 -2.35 -27.32
C GLU A 189 1.27 -2.86 -25.97
N PRO A 190 -0.05 -3.09 -25.79
CA PRO A 190 -1.11 -3.07 -26.81
C PRO A 190 -1.65 -1.67 -27.15
N VAL A 191 -1.20 -0.65 -26.43
CA VAL A 191 -1.61 0.74 -26.62
C VAL A 191 -0.38 1.62 -26.51
N ASN A 192 -0.30 2.66 -27.34
CA ASN A 192 0.78 3.64 -27.29
C ASN A 192 0.46 4.71 -26.22
N VAL A 193 1.02 4.55 -25.02
CA VAL A 193 0.79 5.46 -23.88
C VAL A 193 2.12 5.75 -23.16
N PRO A 194 2.50 7.03 -23.01
CA PRO A 194 3.61 7.41 -22.14
C PRO A 194 3.17 7.22 -20.69
N LEU A 195 3.85 6.35 -19.94
CA LEU A 195 3.55 6.09 -18.54
C LEU A 195 4.24 7.11 -17.64
N MET A 196 5.55 7.31 -17.86
CA MET A 196 6.36 8.32 -17.20
C MET A 196 6.98 9.25 -18.25
N ASP A 197 6.74 10.55 -18.14
CA ASP A 197 7.27 11.56 -19.06
C ASP A 197 7.80 12.75 -18.25
N ARG A 198 9.04 13.16 -18.53
CA ARG A 198 9.74 14.20 -17.75
C ARG A 198 9.18 15.61 -17.98
N THR A 199 8.04 15.72 -18.68
CA THR A 199 7.43 17.00 -19.05
C THR A 199 6.35 17.44 -18.08
N ARG A 200 6.02 16.61 -17.10
CA ARG A 200 5.02 16.94 -16.09
C ARG A 200 5.59 17.93 -15.08
N ASP A 201 4.85 19.01 -14.87
CA ASP A 201 5.09 19.88 -13.74
C ASP A 201 4.62 19.16 -12.48
N HIS A 202 5.51 19.01 -11.52
CA HIS A 202 5.19 18.40 -10.24
C HIS A 202 5.11 19.45 -9.14
N VAL A 203 4.12 19.27 -8.26
CA VAL A 203 4.02 20.00 -7.00
C VAL A 203 5.12 19.46 -6.05
N PRO A 204 5.65 20.26 -5.11
CA PRO A 204 6.59 19.73 -4.11
C PRO A 204 6.09 18.44 -3.46
N LEU A 205 7.00 17.48 -3.27
CA LEU A 205 6.72 16.24 -2.54
C LEU A 205 6.38 16.60 -1.10
N ASP A 206 5.09 16.64 -0.81
CA ASP A 206 4.53 16.87 0.52
C ASP A 206 3.69 15.64 0.91
N TYR A 207 3.43 15.49 2.20
CA TYR A 207 2.51 14.48 2.72
C TYR A 207 1.04 14.85 2.44
N ASP A 208 0.70 16.13 2.26
CA ASP A 208 -0.68 16.57 2.01
C ASP A 208 -1.23 15.99 0.69
N HIS A 209 -2.37 15.29 0.77
CA HIS A 209 -3.03 14.77 -0.42
C HIS A 209 -3.93 15.81 -1.10
N LEU A 210 -3.67 16.12 -2.38
CA LEU A 210 -4.33 17.23 -3.10
C LEU A 210 -5.87 17.14 -3.18
N ALA A 211 -6.43 15.94 -3.08
CA ALA A 211 -7.89 15.69 -3.07
C ALA A 211 -8.42 15.14 -1.73
N GLU A 212 -7.74 15.45 -0.61
CA GLU A 212 -8.11 14.98 0.73
C GLU A 212 -9.60 15.19 1.03
N LYS A 213 -10.09 16.42 0.83
CA LYS A 213 -11.47 16.78 1.17
C LYS A 213 -12.47 15.99 0.34
N GLU A 214 -12.28 15.96 -0.98
CA GLU A 214 -13.17 15.24 -1.90
C GLU A 214 -13.16 13.73 -1.64
N LEU A 215 -11.99 13.15 -1.33
CA LEU A 215 -11.89 11.73 -0.99
C LEU A 215 -12.58 11.41 0.33
N LEU A 216 -12.40 12.23 1.36
CA LEU A 216 -13.07 12.04 2.64
C LEU A 216 -14.59 12.14 2.47
N GLU A 217 -15.09 13.18 1.80
CA GLU A 217 -16.52 13.36 1.56
C GLU A 217 -17.13 12.17 0.79
N GLN A 218 -16.47 11.69 -0.26
CA GLN A 218 -16.94 10.53 -1.03
C GLN A 218 -16.98 9.25 -0.19
N ASN A 219 -15.91 8.95 0.56
CA ASN A 219 -15.85 7.73 1.37
C ASN A 219 -16.85 7.77 2.53
N ILE A 220 -17.00 8.91 3.22
CA ILE A 220 -18.01 9.07 4.28
C ILE A 220 -19.43 9.00 3.71
N GLY A 221 -19.65 9.52 2.50
CA GLY A 221 -20.92 9.37 1.79
C GLY A 221 -21.33 7.91 1.59
N VAL A 222 -20.38 7.04 1.26
CA VAL A 222 -20.64 5.58 1.17
C VAL A 222 -20.76 4.95 2.57
N LEU A 223 -19.82 5.25 3.49
CA LEU A 223 -19.80 4.70 4.85
C LEU A 223 -21.14 4.88 5.58
N THR A 224 -21.75 6.05 5.45
CA THR A 224 -22.98 6.43 6.16
C THR A 224 -24.25 5.78 5.60
N LEU A 225 -24.14 5.00 4.52
CA LEU A 225 -25.20 4.10 4.07
C LEU A 225 -25.35 2.86 4.97
N SER A 226 -24.30 2.52 5.72
CA SER A 226 -24.33 1.53 6.80
C SER A 226 -24.75 2.19 8.11
N GLU A 227 -25.65 1.55 8.86
CA GLU A 227 -26.08 2.04 10.17
C GLU A 227 -24.91 2.09 11.15
N GLU A 228 -24.10 1.03 11.17
CA GLU A 228 -22.92 0.95 12.03
C GLU A 228 -21.81 1.92 11.58
N GLY A 229 -21.60 2.06 10.27
CA GLY A 229 -20.64 3.01 9.70
C GLY A 229 -21.00 4.46 10.05
N LYS A 230 -22.29 4.80 9.95
CA LYS A 230 -22.81 6.10 10.40
C LYS A 230 -22.60 6.31 11.90
N ARG A 231 -22.90 5.32 12.74
CA ARG A 231 -22.71 5.38 14.20
C ARG A 231 -21.25 5.65 14.57
N LEU A 232 -20.30 4.95 13.94
CA LEU A 232 -18.87 5.16 14.14
C LEU A 232 -18.46 6.60 13.77
N TRP A 233 -18.82 7.03 12.57
CA TRP A 233 -18.48 8.38 12.09
C TRP A 233 -19.03 9.46 13.02
N GLU A 234 -20.30 9.38 13.40
CA GLU A 234 -20.93 10.33 14.32
C GLU A 234 -20.27 10.31 15.70
N THR A 235 -19.91 9.13 16.21
CA THR A 235 -19.20 9.00 17.50
C THR A 235 -17.88 9.76 17.44
N ILE A 236 -17.03 9.47 16.44
CA ILE A 236 -15.73 10.13 16.30
C ILE A 236 -15.86 11.64 16.11
N GLN A 237 -16.81 12.10 15.28
CA GLN A 237 -17.08 13.53 15.11
C GLN A 237 -17.50 14.22 16.42
N ASN A 238 -18.34 13.57 17.23
CA ASN A 238 -18.81 14.12 18.51
C ASN A 238 -17.68 14.30 19.54
N TYR A 239 -16.62 13.49 19.45
CA TYR A 239 -15.42 13.62 20.28
C TYR A 239 -14.32 14.48 19.65
N GLY A 240 -14.61 15.18 18.54
CA GLY A 240 -13.66 16.05 17.87
C GLY A 240 -12.56 15.30 17.10
N GLY A 241 -12.85 14.09 16.63
CA GLY A 241 -11.91 13.31 15.85
C GLY A 241 -11.77 13.82 14.41
N HIS A 242 -10.55 13.71 13.89
CA HIS A 242 -10.15 14.16 12.58
C HIS A 242 -9.44 13.03 11.82
N ILE A 243 -9.79 12.88 10.54
CA ILE A 243 -9.12 11.99 9.61
C ILE A 243 -8.44 12.86 8.56
N ARG A 244 -7.14 12.64 8.36
CA ARG A 244 -6.37 13.28 7.29
C ARG A 244 -5.97 12.30 6.21
N PHE A 245 -5.97 12.75 4.96
CA PHE A 245 -5.38 11.99 3.87
C PHE A 245 -3.94 12.39 3.64
N VAL A 246 -3.06 11.40 3.55
CA VAL A 246 -1.65 11.57 3.25
C VAL A 246 -1.37 10.90 1.91
N SER A 247 -0.68 11.60 1.01
CA SER A 247 -0.24 10.97 -0.24
C SER A 247 0.74 9.85 0.07
N GLY A 248 0.70 8.75 -0.68
CA GLY A 248 1.61 7.63 -0.42
C GLY A 248 1.29 6.40 -1.25
N VAL A 249 2.10 5.36 -1.10
CA VAL A 249 1.90 4.12 -1.87
C VAL A 249 0.86 3.22 -1.20
N GLY A 250 -0.22 2.91 -1.92
CA GLY A 250 -1.22 1.93 -1.48
C GLY A 250 -2.43 2.52 -0.75
N TYR A 251 -3.01 1.75 0.17
CA TYR A 251 -4.28 2.04 0.85
C TYR A 251 -4.23 1.57 2.31
N ASN A 252 -3.36 2.17 3.11
CA ASN A 252 -3.21 1.83 4.51
C ASN A 252 -3.58 3.03 5.40
N ALA A 253 -3.71 2.82 6.70
CA ALA A 253 -4.15 3.87 7.62
C ALA A 253 -3.70 3.58 9.05
N ILE A 254 -3.65 4.63 9.87
CA ILE A 254 -3.28 4.55 11.27
C ILE A 254 -4.07 5.56 12.11
N ALA A 255 -4.60 5.11 13.25
CA ALA A 255 -5.10 6.00 14.30
C ALA A 255 -3.96 6.27 15.28
N THR A 256 -3.54 7.53 15.37
CA THR A 256 -2.43 7.96 16.26
C THR A 256 -2.93 8.36 17.64
N SER A 257 -4.20 8.74 17.71
CA SER A 257 -4.94 8.98 18.94
C SER A 257 -6.44 8.76 18.71
N ALA A 258 -7.23 8.85 19.78
CA ALA A 258 -8.68 8.90 19.71
C ALA A 258 -9.22 10.10 18.89
N GLN A 259 -8.41 11.14 18.65
CA GLN A 259 -8.80 12.36 17.95
C GLN A 259 -8.13 12.52 16.58
N GLU A 260 -7.14 11.71 16.23
CA GLU A 260 -6.36 11.91 15.00
C GLU A 260 -5.99 10.59 14.34
N ALA A 261 -6.37 10.48 13.06
CA ALA A 261 -6.01 9.37 12.20
C ALA A 261 -5.56 9.85 10.81
N PHE A 262 -4.75 9.02 10.16
CA PHE A 262 -4.21 9.25 8.83
C PHE A 262 -4.56 8.09 7.91
N VAL A 263 -4.98 8.40 6.69
CA VAL A 263 -5.28 7.44 5.63
C VAL A 263 -4.37 7.72 4.45
N ILE A 264 -3.59 6.72 4.04
CA ILE A 264 -2.73 6.80 2.86
C ILE A 264 -3.56 6.60 1.59
N ALA A 265 -3.32 7.47 0.62
CA ALA A 265 -3.89 7.37 -0.71
C ALA A 265 -2.82 7.72 -1.76
N PRO A 266 -2.80 7.06 -2.92
CA PRO A 266 -1.87 7.47 -3.97
C PRO A 266 -2.23 8.85 -4.50
N GLU A 267 -1.22 9.70 -4.71
CA GLU A 267 -1.37 11.10 -5.11
C GLU A 267 -2.31 11.28 -6.30
N ASN A 268 -2.30 10.37 -7.27
CA ASN A 268 -3.16 10.49 -8.46
C ASN A 268 -4.61 10.01 -8.25
N LEU A 269 -4.98 9.55 -7.05
CA LEU A 269 -6.33 9.11 -6.76
C LEU A 269 -7.24 10.33 -6.50
N ARG A 270 -8.39 10.34 -7.18
CA ARG A 270 -9.36 11.46 -7.13
C ARG A 270 -10.79 11.02 -6.84
N ALA A 271 -11.00 9.72 -6.64
CA ALA A 271 -12.31 9.15 -6.45
C ALA A 271 -12.30 8.03 -5.40
N TYR A 272 -13.47 7.74 -4.87
CA TYR A 272 -13.75 6.61 -3.98
C TYR A 272 -13.03 5.32 -4.40
N SER A 273 -12.48 4.63 -3.40
CA SER A 273 -11.91 3.30 -3.52
C SER A 273 -12.37 2.43 -2.36
N PRO A 274 -12.88 1.21 -2.59
CA PRO A 274 -13.27 0.32 -1.51
C PRO A 274 -12.12 -0.02 -0.55
N TYR A 275 -10.87 0.00 -1.03
CA TYR A 275 -9.69 -0.19 -0.18
C TYR A 275 -9.51 0.96 0.81
N GLN A 276 -9.79 2.20 0.40
CA GLN A 276 -9.75 3.36 1.31
C GLN A 276 -10.87 3.30 2.33
N LEU A 277 -12.07 2.92 1.91
CA LEU A 277 -13.20 2.80 2.83
C LEU A 277 -12.91 1.75 3.92
N ILE A 278 -12.31 0.61 3.56
CA ILE A 278 -11.83 -0.39 4.54
C ILE A 278 -10.85 0.24 5.53
N ALA A 279 -9.87 1.02 5.03
CA ALA A 279 -8.88 1.69 5.86
C ALA A 279 -9.52 2.73 6.80
N ILE A 280 -10.51 3.50 6.32
CA ILE A 280 -11.29 4.47 7.10
C ILE A 280 -12.09 3.78 8.21
N ILE A 281 -12.80 2.69 7.88
CA ILE A 281 -13.51 1.89 8.89
C ILE A 281 -12.54 1.41 9.96
N GLY A 282 -11.37 0.93 9.55
CA GLY A 282 -10.30 0.47 10.44
C GLY A 282 -9.87 1.54 11.44
N VAL A 283 -9.52 2.74 10.96
CA VAL A 283 -9.08 3.82 11.86
C VAL A 283 -10.21 4.38 12.70
N LEU A 284 -11.44 4.48 12.18
CA LEU A 284 -12.58 4.92 12.99
C LEU A 284 -12.84 3.98 14.17
N ARG A 285 -12.72 2.66 13.93
CA ARG A 285 -12.87 1.69 15.00
C ARG A 285 -11.70 1.73 15.99
N ASP A 286 -10.46 1.87 15.51
CA ASP A 286 -9.29 2.03 16.37
C ASP A 286 -9.42 3.30 17.26
N MET A 287 -9.82 4.44 16.68
CA MET A 287 -10.11 5.66 17.45
C MET A 287 -11.20 5.45 18.51
N GLU A 288 -12.27 4.71 18.18
CA GLU A 288 -13.34 4.41 19.14
C GLU A 288 -12.86 3.53 20.29
N LEU A 289 -12.05 2.50 19.99
CA LEU A 289 -11.43 1.65 21.01
C LEU A 289 -10.56 2.49 21.97
N GLN A 290 -9.78 3.43 21.43
CA GLN A 290 -8.98 4.35 22.25
C GLN A 290 -9.85 5.28 23.12
N LEU A 291 -11.01 5.74 22.63
CA LEU A 291 -11.99 6.48 23.45
C LEU A 291 -12.54 5.63 24.61
N MET A 292 -12.62 4.31 24.42
CA MET A 292 -13.04 3.35 25.45
C MET A 292 -11.91 2.99 26.44
N GLY A 293 -10.69 3.49 26.22
CA GLY A 293 -9.51 3.17 27.01
C GLY A 293 -8.79 1.90 26.59
N GLU A 294 -9.19 1.30 25.46
CA GLU A 294 -8.50 0.16 24.85
C GLU A 294 -7.32 0.69 24.03
N MET A 295 -6.12 0.51 24.56
CA MET A 295 -4.87 0.96 23.94
C MET A 295 -4.05 -0.22 23.44
N ARG A 296 -3.36 -0.03 22.31
CA ARG A 296 -2.36 -0.96 21.81
C ARG A 296 -1.26 -1.16 22.86
N GLY A 297 -0.72 -2.38 22.94
CA GLY A 297 0.35 -2.70 23.88
C GLY A 297 1.65 -1.93 23.60
N ASP A 298 2.55 -1.87 24.57
CA ASP A 298 3.89 -1.33 24.39
C ASP A 298 4.80 -2.37 23.69
N PRO A 299 5.29 -2.13 22.46
CA PRO A 299 6.18 -3.05 21.75
C PRO A 299 7.53 -3.25 22.43
N PHE A 300 7.92 -2.36 23.35
CA PHE A 300 9.13 -2.48 24.15
C PHE A 300 8.88 -3.09 25.55
N GLY A 301 7.62 -3.42 25.85
CA GLY A 301 7.16 -4.03 27.09
C GLY A 301 7.20 -5.56 27.06
N ASP A 302 6.22 -6.19 27.70
CA ASP A 302 6.05 -7.64 27.62
C ASP A 302 5.55 -8.06 26.23
N GLY A 303 6.35 -8.87 25.53
CA GLY A 303 6.05 -9.26 24.15
C GLY A 303 4.78 -10.10 24.01
N GLY A 304 4.42 -10.88 25.03
CA GLY A 304 3.18 -11.66 25.06
C GLY A 304 1.97 -10.74 25.18
N GLU A 305 2.00 -9.85 26.17
CA GLU A 305 0.95 -8.84 26.39
C GLU A 305 0.74 -7.95 25.16
N PHE A 306 1.83 -7.49 24.52
CA PHE A 306 1.76 -6.71 23.28
C PHE A 306 1.04 -7.47 22.17
N THR A 307 1.41 -8.73 21.98
CA THR A 307 0.88 -9.58 20.91
C THR A 307 -0.59 -9.87 21.12
N GLU A 308 -0.98 -10.27 22.34
CA GLU A 308 -2.36 -10.58 22.71
C GLU A 308 -3.26 -9.35 22.52
N LYS A 309 -2.90 -8.21 23.11
CA LYS A 309 -3.68 -6.97 23.02
C LYS A 309 -3.85 -6.49 21.58
N ASN A 310 -2.77 -6.51 20.80
CA ASN A 310 -2.85 -6.07 19.41
C ASN A 310 -3.66 -7.04 18.55
N CYS A 311 -3.56 -8.35 18.79
CA CYS A 311 -4.38 -9.33 18.10
C CYS A 311 -5.87 -9.10 18.41
N ALA A 312 -6.23 -8.88 19.67
CA ALA A 312 -7.60 -8.59 20.08
C ALA A 312 -8.16 -7.31 19.44
N ILE A 313 -7.40 -6.20 19.50
CA ILE A 313 -7.78 -4.93 18.87
C ILE A 313 -7.95 -5.08 17.35
N ASN A 314 -6.98 -5.74 16.70
CA ASN A 314 -7.03 -5.92 15.25
C ASN A 314 -8.18 -6.85 14.83
N LEU A 315 -8.47 -7.90 15.59
CA LEU A 315 -9.63 -8.76 15.33
C LEU A 315 -10.93 -7.98 15.45
N ASP A 316 -11.09 -7.18 16.49
CA ASP A 316 -12.28 -6.35 16.68
C ASP A 316 -12.48 -5.34 15.53
N ILE A 317 -11.39 -4.71 15.05
CA ILE A 317 -11.39 -3.88 13.85
C ILE A 317 -11.87 -4.67 12.62
N LEU A 318 -11.33 -5.87 12.40
CA LEU A 318 -11.69 -6.71 11.25
C LEU A 318 -13.16 -7.17 11.30
N LEU A 319 -13.67 -7.51 12.48
CA LEU A 319 -15.07 -7.85 12.68
C LEU A 319 -15.97 -6.65 12.39
N LYS A 320 -15.56 -5.44 12.80
CA LYS A 320 -16.28 -4.20 12.49
C LYS A 320 -16.34 -3.94 10.98
N ILE A 321 -15.25 -4.17 10.26
CA ILE A 321 -15.22 -4.11 8.79
C ILE A 321 -16.18 -5.14 8.17
N CYS A 322 -16.29 -6.34 8.74
CA CYS A 322 -17.23 -7.35 8.25
C CYS A 322 -18.69 -6.92 8.43
N THR A 323 -19.06 -6.37 9.60
CA THR A 323 -20.41 -5.86 9.86
C THR A 323 -20.80 -4.75 8.89
N ILE A 324 -19.95 -3.72 8.77
CA ILE A 324 -20.21 -2.60 7.85
C ILE A 324 -20.20 -3.07 6.40
N GLY A 325 -19.32 -4.00 6.04
CA GLY A 325 -19.27 -4.57 4.70
C GLY A 325 -20.53 -5.34 4.32
N ASP A 326 -21.13 -6.11 5.24
CA ASP A 326 -22.43 -6.77 5.04
C ASP A 326 -23.54 -5.73 4.80
N GLU A 327 -23.64 -4.71 5.65
CA GLU A 327 -24.64 -3.64 5.53
C GLU A 327 -24.50 -2.87 4.20
N LEU A 328 -23.26 -2.56 3.79
CA LEU A 328 -22.98 -1.90 2.51
C LEU A 328 -23.28 -2.79 1.30
N ALA A 329 -23.05 -4.10 1.40
CA ALA A 329 -23.42 -5.04 0.33
C ALA A 329 -24.93 -5.06 0.09
N GLU A 330 -25.76 -4.91 1.14
CA GLU A 330 -27.22 -4.76 0.99
C GLU A 330 -27.62 -3.46 0.26
N GLN A 331 -26.75 -2.44 0.27
CA GLN A 331 -26.91 -1.18 -0.45
C GLN A 331 -26.27 -1.19 -1.85
N GLY A 332 -25.75 -2.33 -2.32
CA GLY A 332 -25.13 -2.48 -3.64
C GLY A 332 -23.64 -2.09 -3.70
N TYR A 333 -22.94 -2.16 -2.56
CA TYR A 333 -21.49 -1.95 -2.47
C TYR A 333 -20.76 -3.26 -2.08
N GLU A 334 -21.12 -4.39 -2.71
CA GLU A 334 -20.51 -5.68 -2.45
C GLU A 334 -18.99 -5.71 -2.68
N GLU A 335 -18.46 -4.77 -3.48
CA GLU A 335 -17.04 -4.71 -3.78
C GLU A 335 -16.17 -4.43 -2.55
N VAL A 336 -16.72 -3.85 -1.48
CA VAL A 336 -16.02 -3.63 -0.20
C VAL A 336 -15.60 -4.97 0.39
N LEU A 337 -16.53 -5.92 0.50
CA LEU A 337 -16.25 -7.26 1.00
C LEU A 337 -15.34 -8.04 0.05
N ASP A 338 -15.48 -7.88 -1.25
CA ASP A 338 -14.58 -8.49 -2.23
C ASP A 338 -13.14 -8.00 -2.05
N ARG A 339 -12.94 -6.69 -1.80
CA ARG A 339 -11.61 -6.13 -1.55
C ARG A 339 -11.04 -6.57 -0.21
N PHE A 340 -11.87 -6.64 0.83
CA PHE A 340 -11.49 -7.17 2.13
C PHE A 340 -10.97 -8.61 2.04
N LYS A 341 -11.70 -9.49 1.34
CA LYS A 341 -11.28 -10.87 1.10
C LYS A 341 -9.99 -10.95 0.29
N ARG A 342 -9.85 -10.12 -0.76
CA ARG A 342 -8.64 -10.06 -1.60
C ARG A 342 -7.43 -9.51 -0.84
N ALA A 343 -7.63 -8.73 0.21
CA ALA A 343 -6.56 -8.29 1.11
C ALA A 343 -6.04 -9.40 2.04
N GLY A 344 -6.61 -10.61 1.98
CA GLY A 344 -6.17 -11.78 2.73
C GLY A 344 -7.11 -12.17 3.88
N PHE A 345 -8.11 -11.36 4.19
CA PHE A 345 -9.02 -11.57 5.33
C PHE A 345 -10.24 -12.44 4.99
N GLY A 346 -10.16 -13.27 3.94
CA GLY A 346 -11.26 -14.14 3.53
C GLY A 346 -11.62 -15.23 4.55
N LYS A 347 -10.64 -15.76 5.28
CA LYS A 347 -10.88 -16.70 6.39
C LYS A 347 -11.61 -16.02 7.54
N ILE A 348 -11.20 -14.81 7.92
CA ILE A 348 -11.84 -13.99 8.96
C ILE A 348 -13.30 -13.70 8.59
N TYR A 349 -13.56 -13.22 7.37
CA TYR A 349 -14.95 -12.99 6.93
C TYR A 349 -15.79 -14.28 6.97
N SER A 350 -15.21 -15.41 6.53
CA SER A 350 -15.90 -16.71 6.61
C SER A 350 -16.24 -17.09 8.05
N GLY A 351 -15.31 -16.91 8.99
CA GLY A 351 -15.57 -17.23 10.39
C GLY A 351 -16.60 -16.33 11.04
N TYR A 352 -16.59 -15.03 10.72
CA TYR A 352 -17.65 -14.09 11.09
C TYR A 352 -19.03 -14.54 10.60
N LYS A 353 -19.17 -14.93 9.32
CA LYS A 353 -20.48 -15.39 8.78
C LYS A 353 -20.97 -16.72 9.36
N ASN A 354 -20.09 -17.50 9.98
CA ASN A 354 -20.42 -18.79 10.59
C ASN A 354 -20.51 -18.70 12.12
N ASP A 355 -20.50 -17.49 12.70
CA ASP A 355 -20.54 -17.25 14.14
C ASP A 355 -19.48 -18.08 14.91
N MET A 356 -18.26 -18.16 14.36
CA MET A 356 -17.13 -18.82 15.03
C MET A 356 -16.75 -18.09 16.32
N ASP A 357 -16.23 -18.82 17.29
CA ASP A 357 -15.77 -18.26 18.56
C ASP A 357 -14.57 -17.31 18.37
N LEU A 358 -14.46 -16.33 19.27
CA LEU A 358 -13.44 -15.28 19.17
C LEU A 358 -12.02 -15.81 19.33
N GLU A 359 -11.82 -16.91 20.06
CA GLU A 359 -10.52 -17.53 20.29
C GLU A 359 -10.00 -18.14 18.98
N TYR A 360 -10.83 -18.94 18.31
CA TYR A 360 -10.52 -19.48 16.99
C TYR A 360 -10.28 -18.38 15.95
N MET A 361 -11.06 -17.30 15.99
CA MET A 361 -10.87 -16.16 15.10
C MET A 361 -9.55 -15.42 15.36
N ALA A 362 -9.10 -15.36 16.61
CA ALA A 362 -7.80 -14.80 16.98
C ALA A 362 -6.65 -15.70 16.48
N GLU A 363 -6.79 -17.04 16.54
CA GLU A 363 -5.83 -17.97 15.95
C GLU A 363 -5.70 -17.78 14.43
N LEU A 364 -6.83 -17.66 13.72
CA LEU A 364 -6.83 -17.38 12.28
C LEU A 364 -6.11 -16.07 11.95
N LEU A 365 -6.26 -15.06 12.80
CA LEU A 365 -5.58 -13.79 12.64
C LEU A 365 -4.08 -13.93 12.93
N ALA A 366 -3.70 -14.59 14.01
CA ALA A 366 -2.30 -14.84 14.35
C ALA A 366 -1.56 -15.61 13.22
N GLU A 367 -2.19 -16.64 12.65
CA GLU A 367 -1.70 -17.36 11.48
C GLU A 367 -1.48 -16.40 10.29
N HIS A 368 -2.46 -15.53 10.02
CA HIS A 368 -2.38 -14.57 8.93
C HIS A 368 -1.25 -13.54 9.13
N LEU A 369 -1.02 -13.11 10.37
CA LEU A 369 0.04 -12.15 10.71
C LEU A 369 1.42 -12.80 10.84
N GLY A 370 1.51 -14.13 10.81
CA GLY A 370 2.75 -14.87 11.01
C GLY A 370 3.27 -14.76 12.45
N ILE A 371 2.36 -14.62 13.42
CA ILE A 371 2.67 -14.57 14.84
C ILE A 371 2.67 -16.01 15.37
N GLU A 372 3.79 -16.46 15.94
CA GLU A 372 3.84 -17.74 16.65
C GLU A 372 3.02 -17.64 17.93
N VAL A 373 1.90 -18.37 17.99
CA VAL A 373 1.12 -18.53 19.23
C VAL A 373 1.91 -19.49 20.11
N ALA A 374 2.33 -19.04 21.30
CA ALA A 374 3.01 -19.92 22.25
C ALA A 374 2.03 -21.02 22.68
N GLU A 375 2.39 -22.28 22.45
CA GLU A 375 1.65 -23.42 23.02
C GLU A 375 1.85 -23.40 24.54
N GLU A 376 0.76 -23.22 25.31
CA GLU A 376 0.77 -23.26 26.78
C GLU A 376 1.06 -24.66 27.37
#